data_AF-E7RDK3-F1
#
_entry.id   AF-E7RDK3-F1
#
_cell.length_a   1.000
_cell.length_b   1.000
_cell.length_c   1.000
_cell.angle_alpha   90.00
_cell.angle_beta   90.00
_cell.angle_gamma   90.00
#
_symmetry.space_group_name_H-M   'P 1'
#
loop_
_entity.id
_entity.type
_entity.pdbx_description
1 polymer ?
#
loop_
_entity_poly.entity_id
_entity_poly.type
_entity_poly.pdbx_seq_one_letter_code
_entity_poly.pdbx_strand_id
1 'polypeptide(L)'
;MINKKFSFILAAGILSLAACGQEQPVAEESTEPVAEEQESTTEEETTTAEETTTEEETTTEEDTTEEDTTEEPAEETTEEGAEEEPVAENAPEAKSGTASNLLSNGETTSFVFNETGEFSIYCEPHPVMQMTVLVEEGAEAMDNIEVDIADYEFGEDTITVAPGTTIVWTNQDQVQHNVAFE
;
A
#
# COMPACT_ATOMS: atom_id res chain seq x y z
N MET A 1 -36.06 38.62 25.14
CA MET A 1 -36.92 37.92 26.14
C MET A 1 -36.52 36.45 26.14
N ILE A 2 -36.25 35.88 27.33
CA ILE A 2 -36.03 34.44 27.66
C ILE A 2 -34.75 33.86 27.00
N ASN A 3 -33.57 33.70 27.63
CA ASN A 3 -33.17 33.26 28.98
C ASN A 3 -33.72 31.90 29.44
N LYS A 4 -32.97 30.82 29.17
CA LYS A 4 -33.06 29.55 29.89
C LYS A 4 -31.68 28.85 29.87
N LYS A 5 -30.83 29.18 30.84
CA LYS A 5 -30.53 28.39 32.06
C LYS A 5 -29.61 27.18 31.79
N PHE A 6 -28.33 27.46 31.99
CA PHE A 6 -27.27 26.55 32.39
C PHE A 6 -27.78 25.46 33.34
N SER A 7 -27.51 24.20 33.02
CA SER A 7 -27.63 23.08 33.95
C SER A 7 -26.25 22.42 34.07
N PHE A 8 -25.46 22.92 35.02
CA PHE A 8 -24.30 22.22 35.55
C PHE A 8 -24.82 21.01 36.33
N ILE A 9 -24.52 19.79 35.88
CA ILE A 9 -24.63 18.59 36.71
C ILE A 9 -23.23 18.26 37.21
N LEU A 10 -23.08 18.51 38.50
CA LEU A 10 -21.93 18.21 39.33
C LEU A 10 -22.13 16.79 39.84
N ALA A 11 -21.51 15.80 39.21
CA ALA A 11 -21.45 14.44 39.73
C ALA A 11 -20.05 14.20 40.29
N ALA A 12 -19.99 14.17 41.61
CA ALA A 12 -18.82 13.86 42.40
C ALA A 12 -18.45 12.38 42.28
N GLY A 13 -17.17 12.13 41.99
CA GLY A 13 -16.30 11.11 42.58
C GLY A 13 -16.77 9.66 42.68
N ILE A 14 -15.97 8.75 42.12
CA ILE A 14 -15.30 7.69 42.88
C ILE A 14 -13.87 7.56 42.36
N LEU A 15 -12.94 7.83 43.28
CA LEU A 15 -11.52 7.57 43.19
C LEU A 15 -11.31 6.11 43.63
N SER A 16 -10.98 5.22 42.70
CA SER A 16 -10.44 3.90 43.03
C SER A 16 -8.96 3.88 42.68
N LEU A 17 -8.15 4.30 43.66
CA LEU A 17 -6.72 4.03 43.71
C LEU A 17 -6.52 2.57 44.10
N ALA A 18 -6.24 1.71 43.12
CA ALA A 18 -5.51 0.48 43.36
C ALA A 18 -4.07 0.70 42.87
N ALA A 19 -3.23 1.13 43.81
CA ALA A 19 -1.78 1.07 43.69
C ALA A 19 -1.30 -0.19 44.43
N CYS A 20 -0.43 -0.97 43.78
CA CYS A 20 0.56 -1.94 44.28
C CYS A 20 0.85 -2.89 43.10
N GLY A 21 2.07 -3.17 42.66
CA GLY A 21 3.39 -2.84 43.16
C GLY A 21 4.41 -3.26 42.10
N GLN A 22 5.53 -2.55 42.10
CA GLN A 22 6.71 -2.81 41.28
C GLN A 22 7.42 -4.06 41.79
N GLU A 23 8.03 -4.86 40.90
CA GLU A 23 9.37 -5.44 41.08
C GLU A 23 9.81 -6.14 39.79
N GLN A 24 10.90 -5.59 39.24
CA GLN A 24 11.65 -5.99 38.04
C GLN A 24 12.67 -7.11 38.41
N PRO A 25 13.75 -7.29 37.64
CA PRO A 25 14.02 -8.32 36.63
C PRO A 25 14.74 -9.58 37.17
N VAL A 26 14.78 -10.64 36.36
CA VAL A 26 15.84 -11.65 36.38
C VAL A 26 16.30 -11.85 34.94
N ALA A 27 17.44 -11.28 34.56
CA ALA A 27 18.82 -11.71 34.81
C ALA A 27 19.33 -12.53 33.62
N GLU A 28 20.29 -11.94 32.94
CA GLU A 28 21.10 -12.51 31.88
C GLU A 28 21.97 -13.66 32.41
N GLU A 29 22.19 -14.68 31.57
CA GLU A 29 23.43 -15.44 31.62
C GLU A 29 23.90 -15.79 30.19
N SER A 30 24.94 -15.05 29.82
CA SER A 30 25.96 -15.28 28.80
C SER A 30 26.39 -16.74 28.61
N THR A 31 26.57 -17.17 27.36
CA THR A 31 27.87 -17.67 26.82
C THR A 31 27.83 -17.81 25.29
N GLU A 32 28.60 -16.97 24.58
CA GLU A 32 29.30 -17.32 23.33
C GLU A 32 30.48 -18.28 23.65
N PRO A 33 31.29 -18.85 22.72
CA PRO A 33 31.40 -18.65 21.26
C PRO A 33 31.60 -19.95 20.43
N VAL A 34 31.76 -19.82 19.10
CA VAL A 34 32.61 -20.61 18.14
C VAL A 34 32.08 -20.24 16.74
N ALA A 35 32.68 -19.33 15.95
CA ALA A 35 33.99 -19.35 15.27
C ALA A 35 34.12 -20.42 14.17
N GLU A 36 34.13 -19.92 12.92
CA GLU A 36 34.79 -20.45 11.70
C GLU A 36 34.25 -21.81 11.16
N GLU A 37 34.11 -22.07 9.85
CA GLU A 37 34.99 -21.74 8.73
C GLU A 37 34.18 -21.53 7.43
N GLN A 38 34.63 -20.57 6.64
CA GLN A 38 34.37 -20.50 5.21
C GLN A 38 35.19 -21.60 4.51
N GLU A 39 34.60 -22.34 3.58
CA GLU A 39 35.39 -22.94 2.51
C GLU A 39 34.78 -22.63 1.15
N SER A 40 35.59 -21.88 0.40
CA SER A 40 35.50 -21.60 -1.02
C SER A 40 36.16 -22.74 -1.76
N THR A 41 35.50 -23.32 -2.77
CA THR A 41 36.20 -24.11 -3.78
C THR A 41 36.16 -23.37 -5.11
N THR A 42 37.33 -22.88 -5.47
CA THR A 42 37.71 -22.35 -6.77
C THR A 42 38.04 -23.53 -7.67
N GLU A 43 37.53 -23.54 -8.91
CA GLU A 43 38.19 -24.21 -10.02
C GLU A 43 38.40 -23.18 -11.14
N GLU A 44 39.67 -22.86 -11.35
CA GLU A 44 40.20 -22.16 -12.51
C GLU A 44 40.10 -23.08 -13.74
N GLU A 45 39.75 -22.55 -14.91
CA GLU A 45 40.43 -22.92 -16.17
C GLU A 45 40.42 -21.74 -17.15
N THR A 46 41.55 -21.03 -17.13
CA THR A 46 42.39 -20.61 -18.27
C THR A 46 41.88 -20.88 -19.69
N THR A 47 41.76 -19.82 -20.51
CA THR A 47 42.52 -19.73 -21.78
C THR A 47 42.54 -18.32 -22.36
N THR A 48 43.71 -18.05 -22.92
CA THR A 48 44.38 -16.82 -23.36
C THR A 48 44.09 -16.43 -24.81
N ALA A 49 44.46 -15.17 -25.13
CA ALA A 49 44.86 -14.62 -26.44
C ALA A 49 43.71 -14.28 -27.43
N GLU A 50 43.80 -13.26 -28.29
CA GLU A 50 44.78 -12.20 -28.54
C GLU A 50 44.10 -11.15 -29.45
N GLU A 51 44.83 -10.04 -29.60
CA GLU A 51 44.54 -8.77 -30.24
C GLU A 51 44.21 -8.82 -31.76
N THR A 52 43.70 -7.67 -32.29
CA THR A 52 44.26 -6.92 -33.45
C THR A 52 43.29 -6.58 -34.61
N THR A 53 43.36 -5.30 -35.02
CA THR A 53 43.03 -4.64 -36.32
C THR A 53 41.57 -4.54 -36.77
N THR A 54 40.97 -3.35 -36.91
CA THR A 54 41.19 -2.28 -37.93
C THR A 54 40.98 -2.80 -39.35
N GLU A 55 39.94 -2.33 -40.05
CA GLU A 55 40.06 -1.47 -41.25
C GLU A 55 38.73 -0.77 -41.51
N GLU A 56 38.89 0.42 -42.08
CA GLU A 56 37.98 1.53 -42.29
C GLU A 56 37.38 1.45 -43.72
N GLU A 57 36.69 2.52 -44.14
CA GLU A 57 36.37 2.88 -45.55
C GLU A 57 35.06 2.25 -46.13
N THR A 58 34.17 2.92 -46.88
CA THR A 58 34.08 4.32 -47.36
C THR A 58 32.78 4.49 -48.18
N THR A 59 32.11 5.62 -47.97
CA THR A 59 31.24 6.42 -48.89
C THR A 59 30.04 5.79 -49.63
N THR A 60 28.89 6.47 -49.61
CA THR A 60 28.52 7.54 -50.58
C THR A 60 27.05 7.98 -50.33
N GLU A 61 26.87 9.29 -50.05
CA GLU A 61 25.91 10.28 -50.62
C GLU A 61 24.74 9.72 -51.45
N GLU A 62 23.51 10.24 -51.52
CA GLU A 62 22.81 11.47 -51.13
C GLU A 62 21.32 11.23 -51.52
N ASP A 63 20.45 12.22 -51.29
CA ASP A 63 19.17 12.51 -52.00
C ASP A 63 17.89 12.56 -51.12
N THR A 64 17.72 13.75 -50.54
CA THR A 64 16.55 14.66 -50.60
C THR A 64 15.10 14.21 -50.36
N THR A 65 14.49 14.89 -49.35
CA THR A 65 13.12 15.48 -49.25
C THR A 65 11.91 14.61 -49.59
N GLU A 66 10.89 14.49 -48.74
CA GLU A 66 9.91 15.54 -48.38
C GLU A 66 9.18 15.17 -47.07
N GLU A 67 8.64 16.18 -46.40
CA GLU A 67 7.73 16.06 -45.26
C GLU A 67 6.40 15.38 -45.66
N ASP A 68 5.89 14.46 -44.84
CA ASP A 68 4.45 14.32 -44.68
C ASP A 68 4.14 13.90 -43.24
N THR A 69 3.43 14.81 -42.58
CA THR A 69 2.88 14.67 -41.25
C THR A 69 1.57 13.92 -41.41
N THR A 70 1.49 12.69 -40.94
CA THR A 70 0.21 12.04 -40.70
C THR A 70 0.23 11.50 -39.28
N GLU A 71 -0.37 12.29 -38.39
CA GLU A 71 -0.77 11.86 -37.06
C GLU A 71 -1.80 10.72 -37.21
N GLU A 72 -1.49 9.54 -36.68
CA GLU A 72 -2.52 8.55 -36.40
C GLU A 72 -3.34 9.06 -35.21
N PRO A 73 -4.68 9.08 -35.30
CA PRO A 73 -5.50 9.46 -34.18
C PRO A 73 -5.41 8.34 -33.15
N ALA A 74 -4.97 8.71 -31.94
CA ALA A 74 -5.28 7.93 -30.75
C ALA A 74 -6.80 7.74 -30.73
N GLU A 75 -7.24 6.48 -30.80
CA GLU A 75 -8.64 6.15 -30.56
C GLU A 75 -8.94 6.52 -29.11
N GLU A 76 -9.60 7.68 -28.99
CA GLU A 76 -10.33 8.14 -27.83
C GLU A 76 -11.43 7.10 -27.55
N THR A 77 -11.08 6.10 -26.75
CA THR A 77 -12.07 5.35 -25.99
C THR A 77 -12.58 6.31 -24.92
N THR A 78 -13.71 6.93 -25.23
CA THR A 78 -14.60 7.57 -24.28
C THR A 78 -15.14 6.50 -23.35
N GLU A 79 -14.44 6.22 -22.25
CA GLU A 79 -15.08 5.66 -21.06
C GLU A 79 -15.87 6.82 -20.42
N GLU A 80 -17.14 6.84 -20.79
CA GLU A 80 -18.19 7.66 -20.23
C GLU A 80 -18.14 7.53 -18.70
N GLY A 81 -17.93 8.67 -18.02
CA GLY A 81 -17.93 8.76 -16.58
C GLY A 81 -19.19 8.10 -16.03
N ALA A 82 -19.00 6.95 -15.39
CA ALA A 82 -20.01 6.33 -14.58
C ALA A 82 -20.29 7.27 -13.41
N GLU A 83 -21.49 7.82 -13.38
CA GLU A 83 -22.07 8.43 -12.20
C GLU A 83 -22.16 7.33 -11.13
N GLU A 84 -21.11 7.17 -10.31
CA GLU A 84 -20.99 6.09 -9.32
C GLU A 84 -21.71 6.46 -8.01
N GLU A 85 -22.88 5.85 -7.82
CA GLU A 85 -23.60 5.70 -6.56
C GLU A 85 -23.54 4.21 -6.14
N PRO A 86 -23.53 3.88 -4.83
CA PRO A 86 -22.34 3.55 -4.05
C PRO A 86 -21.91 2.07 -4.19
N VAL A 87 -20.61 1.88 -4.47
CA VAL A 87 -19.92 0.57 -4.55
C VAL A 87 -19.97 -0.23 -3.23
N ALA A 88 -20.31 0.42 -2.11
CA ALA A 88 -20.27 -0.14 -0.76
C ALA A 88 -21.20 -1.35 -0.52
N GLU A 89 -22.35 -1.47 -1.20
CA GLU A 89 -23.32 -2.52 -0.86
C GLU A 89 -22.96 -3.93 -1.35
N ASN A 90 -21.97 -4.08 -2.25
CA ASN A 90 -21.54 -5.39 -2.77
C ASN A 90 -20.02 -5.56 -2.82
N ALA A 91 -19.30 -4.88 -1.92
CA ALA A 91 -17.85 -4.94 -1.87
C ALA A 91 -17.35 -6.40 -1.74
N PRO A 92 -16.34 -6.83 -2.53
CA PRO A 92 -15.71 -8.13 -2.34
C PRO A 92 -15.09 -8.26 -0.93
N GLU A 93 -15.00 -9.49 -0.43
CA GLU A 93 -14.38 -9.74 0.88
C GLU A 93 -12.87 -9.54 0.81
N ALA A 94 -12.31 -8.87 1.83
CA ALA A 94 -10.87 -8.76 2.03
C ALA A 94 -10.28 -10.13 2.39
N LYS A 95 -9.38 -10.66 1.55
CA LYS A 95 -8.71 -11.95 1.75
C LYS A 95 -7.31 -11.93 1.16
N SER A 96 -6.37 -12.57 1.86
CA SER A 96 -5.00 -12.82 1.39
C SER A 96 -4.97 -13.34 -0.05
N GLY A 97 -4.08 -12.77 -0.87
CA GLY A 97 -3.92 -13.09 -2.29
C GLY A 97 -5.00 -12.49 -3.21
N THR A 98 -5.87 -11.61 -2.71
CA THR A 98 -6.81 -10.83 -3.52
C THR A 98 -6.22 -9.46 -3.82
N ALA A 99 -6.58 -8.87 -4.95
CA ALA A 99 -6.23 -7.49 -5.31
C ALA A 99 -7.34 -6.83 -6.11
N SER A 100 -7.41 -5.50 -6.04
CA SER A 100 -8.21 -4.70 -6.98
C SER A 100 -7.51 -4.59 -8.33
N ASN A 101 -8.24 -4.09 -9.33
CA ASN A 101 -7.63 -3.54 -10.55
C ASN A 101 -6.74 -2.32 -10.20
N LEU A 102 -5.92 -1.90 -11.16
CA LEU A 102 -5.28 -0.59 -11.11
C LEU A 102 -6.35 0.51 -11.20
N LEU A 103 -6.23 1.49 -10.32
CA LEU A 103 -7.10 2.64 -10.15
C LEU A 103 -6.39 3.85 -10.76
N SER A 104 -7.02 4.49 -11.72
CA SER A 104 -6.67 5.82 -12.24
C SER A 104 -7.05 6.90 -11.24
N ASN A 105 -6.65 8.14 -11.53
CA ASN A 105 -7.02 9.28 -10.69
C ASN A 105 -8.54 9.42 -10.56
N GLY A 106 -9.02 9.50 -9.32
CA GLY A 106 -10.42 9.57 -8.94
C GLY A 106 -11.16 8.23 -8.91
N GLU A 107 -10.55 7.14 -9.37
CA GLU A 107 -11.18 5.81 -9.31
C GLU A 107 -11.16 5.25 -7.89
N THR A 108 -12.16 4.44 -7.59
CA THR A 108 -12.36 3.86 -6.27
C THR A 108 -12.38 2.33 -6.30
N THR A 109 -12.01 1.71 -5.20
CA THR A 109 -12.26 0.29 -4.93
C THR A 109 -12.67 0.12 -3.49
N SER A 110 -13.32 -1.00 -3.16
CA SER A 110 -13.76 -1.27 -1.80
C SER A 110 -13.66 -2.74 -1.44
N PHE A 111 -13.38 -3.01 -0.17
CA PHE A 111 -13.38 -4.36 0.39
C PHE A 111 -14.10 -4.39 1.74
N VAL A 112 -14.84 -5.47 1.99
CA VAL A 112 -15.49 -5.72 3.30
C VAL A 112 -14.62 -6.64 4.16
N PHE A 113 -14.42 -6.24 5.41
CA PHE A 113 -13.58 -6.93 6.39
C PHE A 113 -14.41 -7.76 7.37
N ASN A 114 -14.80 -8.96 6.97
CA ASN A 114 -15.66 -9.84 7.78
C ASN A 114 -14.88 -10.70 8.79
N GLU A 115 -13.60 -10.96 8.55
CA GLU A 115 -12.79 -11.87 9.34
C GLU A 115 -11.89 -11.08 10.31
N THR A 116 -11.91 -11.43 11.59
CA THR A 116 -11.00 -10.85 12.58
C THR A 116 -9.56 -11.21 12.28
N GLY A 117 -8.64 -10.26 12.41
CA GLY A 117 -7.22 -10.51 12.13
C GLY A 117 -6.47 -9.25 11.73
N GLU A 118 -5.22 -9.45 11.35
CA GLU A 118 -4.36 -8.42 10.76
C GLU A 118 -4.27 -8.65 9.27
N PHE A 119 -4.54 -7.60 8.48
CA PHE A 119 -4.46 -7.60 7.03
C PHE A 119 -3.36 -6.65 6.60
N SER A 120 -2.30 -7.19 6.01
CA SER A 120 -1.26 -6.40 5.36
C SER A 120 -1.71 -6.04 3.96
N ILE A 121 -1.82 -4.74 3.71
CA ILE A 121 -2.27 -4.19 2.43
C ILE A 121 -1.08 -3.51 1.77
N TYR A 122 -0.91 -3.74 0.47
CA TYR A 122 0.14 -3.12 -0.32
C TYR A 122 -0.33 -2.75 -1.72
N CYS A 123 0.47 -1.95 -2.41
CA CYS A 123 0.32 -1.67 -3.84
C CYS A 123 1.25 -2.57 -4.65
N GLU A 124 0.73 -3.37 -5.58
CA GLU A 124 1.52 -4.35 -6.35
C GLU A 124 2.65 -3.74 -7.20
N PRO A 125 2.44 -2.67 -7.99
CA PRO A 125 3.52 -2.09 -8.79
C PRO A 125 4.61 -1.42 -7.94
N HIS A 126 4.33 -1.07 -6.68
CA HIS A 126 5.27 -0.43 -5.76
C HIS A 126 5.09 -0.98 -4.33
N PRO A 127 5.63 -2.17 -4.01
CA PRO A 127 5.36 -2.89 -2.75
C PRO A 127 5.80 -2.18 -1.46
N VAL A 128 6.42 -1.00 -1.56
CA VAL A 128 6.79 -0.17 -0.41
C VAL A 128 5.60 0.60 0.15
N MET A 129 4.56 0.84 -0.65
CA MET A 129 3.30 1.42 -0.19
C MET A 129 2.56 0.36 0.60
N GLN A 130 2.42 0.55 1.90
CA GLN A 130 1.82 -0.43 2.79
C GLN A 130 0.91 0.25 3.81
N MET A 131 -0.13 -0.48 4.22
CA MET A 131 -0.92 -0.14 5.40
C MET A 131 -1.39 -1.43 6.08
N THR A 132 -1.83 -1.31 7.32
CA THR A 132 -2.38 -2.44 8.08
C THR A 132 -3.84 -2.18 8.46
N VAL A 133 -4.70 -3.18 8.26
CA VAL A 133 -6.06 -3.18 8.82
C VAL A 133 -6.15 -4.23 9.91
N LEU A 134 -6.49 -3.80 11.11
CA LEU A 134 -6.74 -4.64 12.28
C LEU A 134 -8.25 -4.80 12.48
N VAL A 135 -8.74 -6.03 12.40
CA VAL A 135 -10.15 -6.35 12.57
C VAL A 135 -10.38 -7.02 13.93
N GLU A 136 -11.09 -6.35 14.83
CA GLU A 136 -11.31 -6.78 16.21
C GLU A 136 -12.79 -6.72 16.62
N GLU A 137 -13.32 -7.76 17.27
CA GLU A 137 -14.72 -7.85 17.74
C GLU A 137 -15.17 -6.74 18.71
N GLY A 138 -14.21 -5.98 19.27
CA GLY A 138 -14.45 -4.88 20.21
C GLY A 138 -14.14 -3.50 19.65
N ALA A 139 -13.71 -3.40 18.39
CA ALA A 139 -13.45 -2.13 17.74
C ALA A 139 -14.76 -1.43 17.35
N GLU A 140 -14.65 -0.16 16.97
CA GLU A 140 -15.80 0.62 16.54
C GLU A 140 -16.37 0.06 15.23
N ALA A 141 -17.68 -0.18 15.22
CA ALA A 141 -18.39 -0.59 14.02
C ALA A 141 -18.76 0.64 13.19
N MET A 142 -18.27 0.66 11.96
CA MET A 142 -18.56 1.69 10.98
C MET A 142 -19.11 1.02 9.73
N ASP A 143 -20.11 1.63 9.09
CA ASP A 143 -20.62 1.10 7.83
C ASP A 143 -19.52 1.19 6.75
N ASN A 144 -18.87 2.36 6.63
CA ASN A 144 -17.84 2.62 5.65
C ASN A 144 -16.72 3.51 6.23
N ILE A 145 -15.49 3.28 5.78
CA ILE A 145 -14.32 4.15 5.99
C ILE A 145 -13.76 4.54 4.62
N GLU A 146 -13.44 5.81 4.43
CA GLU A 146 -12.78 6.30 3.23
C GLU A 146 -11.28 6.48 3.50
N VAL A 147 -10.44 6.01 2.58
CA VAL A 147 -8.98 6.14 2.63
C VAL A 147 -8.52 6.68 1.29
N ASP A 148 -7.83 7.81 1.30
CA ASP A 148 -7.19 8.32 0.08
C ASP A 148 -5.86 7.60 -0.17
N ILE A 149 -5.56 7.34 -1.44
CA ILE A 149 -4.21 6.98 -1.91
C ILE A 149 -3.65 8.24 -2.56
N ALA A 150 -2.65 8.85 -1.92
CA ALA A 150 -2.10 10.13 -2.32
C ALA A 150 -0.62 10.20 -1.93
N ASP A 151 0.14 11.05 -2.62
CA ASP A 151 1.56 11.26 -2.33
C ASP A 151 2.39 9.95 -2.33
N TYR A 152 1.98 8.98 -3.16
CA TYR A 152 2.55 7.62 -3.22
C TYR A 152 2.40 6.83 -1.91
N GLU A 153 1.38 7.10 -1.10
CA GLU A 153 1.11 6.43 0.17
C GLU A 153 -0.39 6.09 0.30
N PHE A 154 -0.71 5.10 1.15
CA PHE A 154 -2.07 4.99 1.69
C PHE A 154 -2.20 6.05 2.78
N GLY A 155 -3.30 6.79 2.82
CA GLY A 155 -3.46 7.95 3.72
C GLY A 155 -3.41 7.62 5.22
N GLU A 156 -3.48 6.34 5.58
CA GLU A 156 -3.36 5.85 6.95
C GLU A 156 -2.40 4.65 7.01
N ASP A 157 -1.46 4.66 7.95
CA ASP A 157 -0.55 3.52 8.18
C ASP A 157 -1.28 2.32 8.79
N THR A 158 -2.26 2.58 9.67
CA THR A 158 -2.99 1.54 10.39
C THR A 158 -4.42 1.98 10.70
N ILE A 159 -5.38 1.10 10.42
CA ILE A 159 -6.79 1.28 10.75
C ILE A 159 -7.25 0.11 11.62
N THR A 160 -8.06 0.39 12.65
CA THR A 160 -8.69 -0.65 13.49
C THR A 160 -10.22 -0.59 13.36
N VAL A 161 -10.85 -1.72 13.03
CA VAL A 161 -12.29 -1.80 12.71
C VAL A 161 -12.96 -3.04 13.29
N ALA A 162 -14.27 -2.97 13.48
CA ALA A 162 -15.07 -4.17 13.78
C ALA A 162 -15.29 -5.03 12.52
N PRO A 163 -15.52 -6.35 12.68
CA PRO A 163 -15.97 -7.20 11.58
C PRO A 163 -17.20 -6.63 10.86
N GLY A 164 -17.21 -6.73 9.53
CA GLY A 164 -18.26 -6.22 8.65
C GLY A 164 -18.05 -4.79 8.15
N THR A 165 -16.98 -4.12 8.57
CA THR A 165 -16.66 -2.76 8.08
C THR A 165 -16.19 -2.82 6.63
N THR A 166 -16.72 -1.93 5.78
CA THR A 166 -16.23 -1.72 4.42
C THR A 166 -15.22 -0.58 4.40
N ILE A 167 -14.07 -0.78 3.77
CA ILE A 167 -13.13 0.30 3.48
C ILE A 167 -13.17 0.60 1.99
N VAL A 168 -13.24 1.89 1.66
CA VAL A 168 -13.27 2.43 0.30
C VAL A 168 -11.97 3.21 0.09
N TRP A 169 -11.19 2.82 -0.90
CA TRP A 169 -9.98 3.53 -1.29
C TRP A 169 -10.26 4.37 -2.54
N THR A 170 -9.79 5.61 -2.55
CA THR A 170 -9.83 6.49 -3.72
C THR A 170 -8.43 6.87 -4.12
N ASN A 171 -8.06 6.67 -5.39
CA ASN A 171 -6.77 7.15 -5.87
C ASN A 171 -6.82 8.66 -6.17
N GLN A 172 -6.09 9.46 -5.41
CA GLN A 172 -5.95 10.90 -5.62
C GLN A 172 -4.68 11.27 -6.40
N ASP A 173 -3.78 10.32 -6.63
CA ASP A 173 -2.58 10.52 -7.43
C ASP A 173 -2.87 10.42 -8.94
N GLN A 174 -1.99 11.02 -9.74
CA GLN A 174 -2.03 10.87 -11.21
C GLN A 174 -1.45 9.53 -11.68
N VAL A 175 -0.62 8.91 -10.84
CA VAL A 175 -0.09 7.56 -11.07
C VAL A 175 -1.15 6.54 -10.66
N GLN A 176 -1.19 5.40 -11.32
CA GLN A 176 -2.13 4.34 -10.98
C GLN A 176 -1.67 3.54 -9.77
N HIS A 177 -2.62 3.17 -8.92
CA HIS A 177 -2.40 2.38 -7.71
C HIS A 177 -3.41 1.25 -7.60
N ASN A 178 -3.16 0.24 -6.78
CA ASN A 178 -4.16 -0.74 -6.42
C ASN A 178 -4.09 -1.10 -4.93
N VAL A 179 -5.08 -1.84 -4.47
CA VAL A 179 -5.19 -2.38 -3.12
C VAL A 179 -5.04 -3.90 -3.22
N ALA A 180 -3.95 -4.44 -2.70
CA ALA A 180 -3.68 -5.87 -2.68
C ALA A 180 -3.42 -6.37 -1.25
N PHE A 181 -3.75 -7.62 -0.98
CA PHE A 181 -3.64 -8.26 0.32
C PHE A 181 -2.58 -9.35 0.29
N GLU A 182 -1.64 -9.32 1.23
CA GLU A 182 -0.70 -10.45 1.44
C GLU A 182 -1.40 -11.69 2.00
#